data_AF-A0A6P0Y2U0-F1
#
_entry.id   AF-A0A6P0Y2U0-F1
#
_cell.length_a   1.000
_cell.length_b   1.000
_cell.length_c   1.000
_cell.angle_alpha   90.00
_cell.angle_beta   90.00
_cell.angle_gamma   90.00
#
_symmetry.space_group_name_H-M   'P 1'
#
loop_
_entity.id
_entity.type
_entity.pdbx_description
1 polymer ?
#
loop_
_entity_poly.entity_id
_entity_poly.type
_entity_poly.pdbx_seq_one_letter_code
_entity_poly.pdbx_strand_id
1 'polypeptide(L)'
;GDVAMKICHDKLYWQEGKFMILDHSYPHCPHNYTNYDRVVLVVDFFKPDRPREEVEKFEQEQVRQRMQDNPYSLGVFGKSDRVKTEDFIKYGLAHQLEWDKALEK
;
A
#
# COMPACT_ATOMS: atom_id res chain seq x y z
N GLY A 1 1.34 -20.59 -11.74
CA GLY A 1 1.88 -20.52 -10.36
C GLY A 1 0.78 -20.12 -9.42
N ASP A 2 1.10 -19.44 -8.34
CA ASP A 2 0.21 -19.12 -7.23
C ASP A 2 0.29 -17.64 -6.82
N VAL A 3 -0.62 -17.22 -5.93
CA VAL A 3 -0.61 -15.91 -5.28
C VAL A 3 -0.48 -16.15 -3.78
N ALA A 4 0.68 -15.83 -3.19
CA ALA A 4 0.88 -15.97 -1.75
C ALA A 4 1.70 -14.82 -1.11
N MET A 5 1.45 -14.57 0.17
CA MET A 5 2.22 -13.67 1.02
C MET A 5 3.21 -14.54 1.77
N LYS A 6 4.50 -14.28 1.59
CA LYS A 6 5.50 -14.83 2.51
C LYS A 6 5.73 -13.82 3.63
N ILE A 7 5.58 -14.24 4.88
CA ILE A 7 5.91 -13.43 6.05
C ILE A 7 6.82 -14.24 6.97
N CYS A 8 8.03 -13.72 7.21
CA CYS A 8 9.07 -14.49 7.89
C CYS A 8 9.30 -15.88 7.23
N HIS A 9 8.92 -16.95 7.94
CA HIS A 9 9.01 -18.34 7.51
C HIS A 9 7.68 -18.90 6.97
N ASP A 10 6.57 -18.18 7.14
CA ASP A 10 5.25 -18.64 6.75
C ASP A 10 4.89 -18.20 5.34
N LYS A 11 4.13 -19.05 4.65
CA LYS A 11 3.54 -18.77 3.34
C LYS A 11 2.01 -18.87 3.45
N LEU A 12 1.35 -17.73 3.24
CA LEU A 12 -0.09 -17.55 3.42
C LEU A 12 -0.76 -17.27 2.07
N TYR A 13 -1.94 -17.84 1.84
CA TYR A 13 -2.65 -17.74 0.55
C TYR A 13 -3.93 -16.94 0.69
N TRP A 14 -4.14 -15.98 -0.21
CA TRP A 14 -5.40 -15.23 -0.25
C TRP A 14 -6.55 -16.09 -0.72
N GLN A 15 -7.72 -15.85 -0.14
CA GLN A 15 -8.98 -16.48 -0.55
C GLN A 15 -10.01 -15.38 -0.76
N GLU A 16 -10.78 -15.50 -1.84
CA GLU A 16 -11.84 -14.52 -2.13
C GLU A 16 -12.91 -14.54 -1.04
N GLY A 17 -13.37 -13.35 -0.65
CA GLY A 17 -14.36 -13.19 0.42
C GLY A 17 -13.86 -13.54 1.83
N LYS A 18 -12.54 -13.72 2.02
CA LYS A 18 -11.94 -14.00 3.33
C LYS A 18 -10.93 -12.94 3.72
N PHE A 19 -10.92 -12.59 5.00
CA PHE A 19 -9.89 -11.74 5.58
C PHE A 19 -8.68 -12.58 5.98
N MET A 20 -7.50 -12.01 5.75
CA MET A 20 -6.23 -12.48 6.30
C MET A 20 -5.66 -11.33 7.13
N ILE A 21 -5.40 -11.58 8.42
CA ILE A 21 -4.88 -10.58 9.34
C ILE A 21 -3.40 -10.87 9.55
N LEU A 22 -2.54 -9.88 9.29
CA LEU A 22 -1.08 -9.99 9.35
C LEU A 22 -0.53 -8.77 10.09
N ASP A 23 0.56 -8.99 10.82
CA ASP A 23 1.43 -7.90 11.23
C ASP A 23 2.49 -7.65 10.14
N HIS A 24 2.20 -6.73 9.23
CA HIS A 24 3.11 -6.42 8.11
C HIS A 24 4.39 -5.69 8.55
N SER A 25 4.62 -5.45 9.85
CA SER A 25 5.89 -4.90 10.34
C SER A 25 7.05 -5.89 10.24
N TYR A 26 6.74 -7.19 10.16
CA TYR A 26 7.73 -8.24 9.93
C TYR A 26 8.15 -8.31 8.46
N PRO A 27 9.38 -8.80 8.15
CA PRO A 27 9.82 -8.99 6.77
C PRO A 27 8.84 -9.84 5.97
N HIS A 28 8.34 -9.28 4.87
CA HIS A 28 7.30 -9.89 4.06
C HIS A 28 7.52 -9.66 2.57
N CYS A 29 6.94 -10.53 1.75
CA CYS A 29 7.03 -10.45 0.29
C CYS A 29 5.76 -11.07 -0.34
N PRO A 30 4.87 -10.24 -0.92
CA PRO A 30 3.81 -10.76 -1.77
C PRO A 30 4.37 -11.21 -3.13
N HIS A 31 3.82 -12.26 -3.71
CA HIS A 31 4.08 -12.64 -5.10
C HIS A 31 2.81 -13.06 -5.83
N ASN A 32 2.83 -12.86 -7.14
CA ASN A 32 1.85 -13.40 -8.09
C ASN A 32 2.61 -14.12 -9.21
N TYR A 33 2.59 -15.44 -9.21
CA TYR A 33 3.16 -16.30 -10.24
C TYR A 33 2.09 -16.89 -11.17
N THR A 34 0.93 -16.24 -11.25
CA THR A 34 -0.14 -16.61 -12.18
C THR A 34 -0.07 -15.76 -13.45
N ASN A 35 -0.93 -16.07 -14.42
CA ASN A 35 -1.05 -15.33 -15.68
C ASN A 35 -2.25 -14.36 -15.67
N TYR A 36 -2.76 -14.01 -14.49
CA TYR A 36 -3.88 -13.09 -14.31
C TYR A 36 -3.61 -12.12 -13.15
N ASP A 37 -4.31 -11.00 -13.16
CA ASP A 37 -4.21 -9.99 -12.10
C ASP A 37 -4.93 -10.44 -10.83
N ARG A 38 -4.35 -10.11 -9.68
CA ARG A 38 -4.98 -10.33 -8.37
C ARG A 38 -5.24 -9.00 -7.70
N VAL A 39 -6.51 -8.70 -7.44
CA VAL A 39 -6.92 -7.54 -6.65
C VAL A 39 -7.13 -7.97 -5.20
N VAL A 40 -6.56 -7.21 -4.26
CA VAL A 40 -6.70 -7.42 -2.82
C VAL A 40 -7.05 -6.09 -2.17
N LEU A 41 -8.05 -6.07 -1.29
CA LEU A 41 -8.31 -4.93 -0.42
C LEU A 41 -7.39 -5.01 0.80
N VAL A 42 -6.57 -3.98 0.99
CA VAL A 42 -5.72 -3.82 2.18
C VAL A 42 -6.38 -2.82 3.11
N VAL A 43 -6.53 -3.18 4.39
CA VAL A 43 -7.08 -2.32 5.43
C VAL A 43 -6.11 -2.33 6.60
N ASP A 44 -5.50 -1.18 6.88
CA ASP A 44 -4.59 -1.02 8.01
C ASP A 44 -5.34 -0.65 9.28
N PHE A 45 -4.96 -1.28 10.40
CA PHE A 45 -5.51 -1.01 11.71
C PHE A 45 -4.38 -0.62 12.67
N PHE A 46 -4.68 0.25 13.63
CA PHE A 46 -3.79 0.43 14.76
C PHE A 46 -3.71 -0.85 15.58
N LYS A 47 -2.51 -1.17 16.08
CA LYS A 47 -2.35 -2.24 17.05
C LYS A 47 -3.19 -1.92 18.29
N PRO A 48 -3.90 -2.92 18.85
CA PRO A 48 -4.82 -2.71 19.97
C PRO A 48 -4.09 -2.65 21.33
N ASP A 49 -2.76 -2.64 21.33
CA ASP A 49 -1.91 -2.69 22.52
C ASP A 49 -1.68 -1.32 23.16
N ARG A 50 -2.21 -0.24 22.57
CA ARG A 50 -2.07 1.14 23.03
C ARG A 50 -3.41 1.87 23.12
N PRO A 51 -3.52 2.90 24.00
CA PRO A 51 -4.71 3.75 24.06
C PRO A 51 -4.98 4.45 22.72
N ARG A 52 -6.27 4.59 22.38
CA ARG A 52 -6.72 5.22 21.13
C ARG A 52 -6.16 6.63 20.93
N GLU A 53 -6.15 7.45 21.99
CA GLU A 53 -5.64 8.82 21.93
C GLU A 53 -4.13 8.90 21.62
N GLU A 54 -3.36 7.90 22.04
CA GLU A 54 -1.91 7.86 21.77
C GLU A 54 -1.65 7.54 20.30
N VAL A 55 -2.33 6.52 19.76
CA VAL A 55 -2.15 6.10 18.37
C VAL A 55 -2.65 7.16 17.39
N GLU A 56 -3.71 7.91 17.74
CA GLU A 56 -4.19 9.03 16.93
C GLU A 56 -3.16 10.17 16.83
N LYS A 57 -2.51 10.53 17.94
CA LYS A 57 -1.44 11.54 17.92
C LYS A 57 -0.23 11.05 17.13
N PHE A 58 0.11 9.78 17.27
CA PHE A 58 1.19 9.16 16.50
C PHE A 58 0.93 9.20 15.00
N GLU A 59 -0.29 8.86 14.55
CA GLU A 59 -0.69 8.94 13.14
C GLU A 59 -0.58 10.35 12.59
N GLN A 60 -1.12 11.34 13.31
CA GLN A 60 -1.07 12.75 12.90
C GLN A 60 0.38 13.22 12.70
N GLU A 61 1.28 12.86 13.61
CA GLU A 61 2.69 13.20 13.51
C GLU A 61 3.38 12.50 12.33
N GLN A 62 3.10 11.20 12.12
CA GLN A 62 3.64 10.45 10.99
C GLN A 62 3.16 11.01 9.64
N VAL A 63 1.88 11.34 9.52
CA VAL A 63 1.31 11.97 8.32
C VAL A 63 1.97 13.33 8.09
N ARG A 64 2.14 14.15 9.13
CA ARG A 64 2.82 15.45 9.03
C ARG A 64 4.26 15.32 8.53
N GLN A 65 5.03 14.39 9.08
CA GLN A 65 6.41 14.14 8.66
C GLN A 65 6.49 13.64 7.21
N ARG A 66 5.64 12.67 6.86
CA ARG A 66 5.57 12.14 5.48
C ARG A 66 5.19 13.22 4.48
N MET A 67 4.27 14.12 4.82
CA MET A 67 3.91 15.24 3.96
C MET A 67 5.07 16.23 3.74
N GLN A 68 5.96 16.37 4.72
CA GLN A 68 7.16 17.21 4.59
C GLN A 68 8.24 16.52 3.74
N ASP A 69 8.46 15.23 3.95
CA ASP A 69 9.51 14.46 3.27
C ASP A 69 9.14 14.11 1.82
N ASN A 70 7.91 13.62 1.62
CA ASN A 70 7.36 13.29 0.32
C ASN A 70 5.82 13.37 0.36
N PRO A 71 5.20 14.47 -0.11
CA PRO A 71 3.74 14.62 -0.09
C PRO A 71 3.01 13.54 -0.90
N TYR A 72 3.69 12.85 -1.83
CA TYR A 72 3.11 11.77 -2.64
C TYR A 72 3.22 10.38 -1.97
N SER A 73 3.95 10.26 -0.85
CA SER A 73 4.17 8.99 -0.14
C SER A 73 2.92 8.40 0.51
N LEU A 74 1.88 9.22 0.68
CA LEU A 74 0.60 8.76 1.23
C LEU A 74 -0.30 8.10 0.17
N GLY A 75 0.07 8.13 -1.11
CA GLY A 75 -0.77 7.62 -2.20
C GLY A 75 -2.08 8.41 -2.38
N VAL A 76 -2.22 9.55 -1.70
CA VAL A 76 -3.35 10.46 -1.84
C VAL A 76 -3.02 11.43 -2.97
N PHE A 77 -3.55 11.14 -4.15
CA PHE A 77 -3.46 12.02 -5.31
C PHE A 77 -4.78 12.75 -5.47
N GLY A 78 -4.79 14.05 -5.18
CA GLY A 78 -5.88 14.96 -5.50
C GLY A 78 -5.84 15.37 -6.98
N LYS A 79 -7.01 15.73 -7.55
CA LYS A 79 -7.08 16.27 -8.93
C LYS A 79 -6.28 17.56 -9.14
N SER A 80 -5.90 18.24 -8.06
CA SER A 80 -5.08 19.45 -8.06
C SER A 80 -3.58 19.18 -7.97
N ASP A 81 -3.17 17.94 -7.70
CA ASP A 81 -1.76 17.61 -7.51
C ASP A 81 -1.08 17.57 -8.88
N ARG A 82 -0.25 18.58 -9.15
CA ARG A 82 0.56 18.67 -10.37
C ARG A 82 1.82 17.84 -10.19
N VAL A 83 1.65 16.54 -10.08
CA VAL A 83 2.75 15.59 -9.93
C VAL A 83 3.47 15.48 -11.27
N LYS A 84 4.80 15.60 -11.28
CA LYS A 84 5.57 15.43 -12.52
C LYS A 84 5.83 13.95 -12.77
N THR A 85 5.96 13.57 -14.03
CA THR A 85 6.32 12.20 -14.44
C THR A 85 7.58 11.71 -13.73
N GLU A 86 8.55 12.59 -13.51
CA GLU A 86 9.80 12.26 -12.79
C GLU A 86 9.56 11.80 -11.34
N ASP A 87 8.53 12.34 -10.67
CA ASP A 87 8.20 11.98 -9.29
C ASP A 87 7.61 10.56 -9.22
N PHE A 88 6.75 10.18 -10.18
CA PHE A 88 6.24 8.82 -10.28
C PHE A 88 7.35 7.79 -10.51
N ILE A 89 8.33 8.11 -11.36
CA ILE A 89 9.48 7.22 -11.62
C ILE A 89 10.34 7.10 -10.36
N LYS A 90 10.65 8.22 -9.70
CA LYS A 90 11.46 8.26 -8.47
C LYS A 90 10.86 7.39 -7.36
N TYR A 91 9.54 7.35 -7.23
CA TYR A 91 8.84 6.60 -6.19
C TYR A 91 8.32 5.23 -6.64
N GLY A 92 8.72 4.74 -7.82
CA GLY A 92 8.35 3.40 -8.30
C GLY A 92 6.89 3.25 -8.72
N LEU A 93 6.18 4.37 -8.91
CA LEU A 93 4.77 4.45 -9.29
C LEU A 93 4.57 4.62 -10.80
N ALA A 94 5.62 4.45 -11.62
CA ALA A 94 5.57 4.67 -13.06
C ALA A 94 4.46 3.87 -13.78
N HIS A 95 4.07 2.71 -13.24
CA HIS A 95 2.97 1.89 -13.76
C HIS A 95 1.58 2.55 -13.60
N GLN A 96 1.40 3.47 -12.63
CA GLN A 96 0.16 4.21 -12.45
C GLN A 96 -0.09 5.22 -13.59
N LEU A 97 0.98 5.75 -14.21
CA LEU A 97 0.88 6.64 -15.37
C LEU A 97 0.33 5.94 -16.62
N GLU A 98 0.44 4.61 -16.70
CA GLU A 98 -0.12 3.84 -17.81
C GLU A 98 -1.61 3.52 -17.58
N TRP A 99 -2.05 3.47 -16.33
CA TRP A 99 -3.45 3.24 -15.97
C TRP A 99 -4.36 4.38 -16.47
N ASP A 100 -3.93 5.63 -16.30
CA ASP A 100 -4.70 6.79 -16.77
C ASP A 100 -4.83 6.79 -18.31
N LYS A 101 -3.79 6.40 -19.04
CA LYS A 101 -3.85 6.25 -20.52
C LYS A 101 -4.81 5.15 -20.97
N ALA A 102 -5.03 4.13 -20.14
CA ALA A 102 -5.98 3.06 -20.42
C ALA A 102 -7.44 3.51 -20.23
N LEU A 103 -7.69 4.52 -19.40
CA LEU A 103 -9.02 5.09 -19.13
C LEU A 103 -9.44 6.18 -20.13
N GLU A 104 -8.50 6.71 -20.93
CA GLU A 104 -8.76 7.70 -21.99
C GLU A 104 -9.21 7.09 -23.33
N LYS A 105 -9.46 5.77 -23.39
CA LYS A 105 -10.05 5.06 -24.54
C LYS A 105 -11.53 4.79 -24.34
#